data_AF-A0AAE0CTW3-F1
#
_entry.id   AF-A0AAE0CTW3-F1
#
_cell.length_a   1.000
_cell.length_b   1.000
_cell.length_c   1.000
_cell.angle_alpha   90.00
_cell.angle_beta   90.00
_cell.angle_gamma   90.00
#
_symmetry.space_group_name_H-M   'P 1'
#
loop_
_entity.id
_entity.type
_entity.pdbx_description
1 polymer ?
#
loop_
_entity_poly.entity_id
_entity_poly.type
_entity_poly.pdbx_seq_one_letter_code
_entity_poly.pdbx_strand_id
1 'polypeptide(L)'
;MNCRAIKTILDQYAKASAQVINYGKFAMCTSLSYLVVEGKRLAEMIGVQLVDCHEKYLGLPCFTGRSKRNLFSNITDRVWGRIKG
;
A
#
# COMPACT_ATOMS: atom_id res chain seq x y z
N MET A 1 -18.06 -7.87 4.32
CA MET A 1 -17.06 -7.09 5.09
C MET A 1 -17.43 -5.61 5.00
N ASN A 2 -17.48 -4.90 6.13
CA ASN A 2 -18.05 -3.55 6.25
C ASN A 2 -17.05 -2.45 5.85
N CYS A 3 -16.80 -2.23 4.55
CA CYS A 3 -15.91 -1.15 4.09
C CYS A 3 -16.33 0.25 4.56
N ARG A 4 -17.63 0.45 4.83
CA ARG A 4 -18.13 1.65 5.50
C ARG A 4 -17.54 1.84 6.89
N ALA A 5 -17.36 0.77 7.67
CA ALA A 5 -16.79 0.85 9.01
C ALA A 5 -15.33 1.31 8.96
N ILE A 6 -14.54 0.80 8.00
CA ILE A 6 -13.14 1.23 7.80
C ILE A 6 -13.09 2.73 7.48
N LYS A 7 -13.92 3.20 6.55
CA LYS A 7 -13.99 4.61 6.18
C LYS A 7 -14.38 5.49 7.38
N THR A 8 -15.41 5.08 8.13
CA THR A 8 -15.84 5.80 9.34
C THR A 8 -14.74 5.92 10.39
N ILE A 9 -14.00 4.83 10.66
CA ILE A 9 -12.90 4.84 11.64
C ILE A 9 -11.78 5.77 11.18
N LEU A 10 -11.42 5.70 9.89
CA LEU A 10 -10.41 6.56 9.29
C LEU A 10 -10.81 8.04 9.39
N ASP A 11 -12.06 8.38 9.08
CA ASP A 11 -12.58 9.75 9.20
C ASP A 11 -12.58 10.24 10.65
N GLN A 12 -12.92 9.37 11.61
CA GLN A 12 -12.87 9.70 13.04
C GLN A 12 -11.44 9.94 13.50
N TYR A 13 -10.50 9.09 13.10
CA TYR A 13 -9.08 9.26 13.41
C TYR A 13 -8.53 10.56 12.84
N ALA A 14 -8.82 10.86 11.58
CA ALA A 14 -8.40 12.09 10.92
C ALA A 14 -8.86 13.35 11.66
N LYS A 15 -10.13 13.36 12.08
CA LYS A 15 -10.69 14.44 12.92
C LYS A 15 -9.99 14.55 14.27
N ALA A 16 -9.78 13.42 14.95
CA ALA A 16 -9.15 13.40 16.27
C ALA A 16 -7.67 13.81 16.23
N SER A 17 -6.96 13.48 15.14
CA SER A 17 -5.55 13.86 14.96
C SER A 17 -5.36 15.24 14.30
N ALA A 18 -6.45 15.92 13.93
CA ALA A 18 -6.45 17.15 13.13
C ALA A 18 -5.67 17.01 11.80
N GLN A 19 -5.74 15.84 11.18
CA GLN A 19 -5.10 15.53 9.91
C GLN A 19 -6.13 15.25 8.82
N VAL A 20 -5.70 15.34 7.56
CA VAL A 20 -6.51 14.97 6.39
C VAL A 20 -5.93 13.72 5.74
N ILE A 21 -6.80 12.77 5.43
CA ILE A 21 -6.41 11.54 4.75
C ILE A 21 -6.24 11.82 3.26
N ASN A 22 -5.06 11.52 2.74
CA ASN A 22 -4.80 11.58 1.31
C ASN A 22 -5.11 10.22 0.66
N TYR A 23 -6.39 9.98 0.32
CA TYR A 23 -6.84 8.74 -0.31
C TYR A 23 -6.11 8.41 -1.63
N GLY A 24 -5.58 9.41 -2.34
CA GLY A 24 -4.79 9.20 -3.56
C GLY A 24 -3.41 8.56 -3.31
N LYS A 25 -2.89 8.60 -2.08
CA LYS A 25 -1.68 7.86 -1.68
C LYS A 25 -1.96 6.45 -1.20
N PHE A 26 -3.21 6.12 -0.90
CA PHE A 26 -3.60 4.78 -0.48
C PHE A 26 -3.96 3.94 -1.70
N ALA A 27 -3.64 2.66 -1.60
CA ALA A 27 -4.06 1.66 -2.55
C ALA A 27 -4.53 0.43 -1.77
N MET A 28 -5.34 -0.39 -2.41
CA MET A 28 -5.78 -1.67 -1.90
C MET A 28 -5.31 -2.77 -2.85
N CYS A 29 -4.88 -3.90 -2.31
CA CYS A 29 -4.54 -5.08 -3.12
C CYS A 29 -5.36 -6.30 -2.68
N THR A 30 -5.69 -7.16 -3.63
CA THR A 30 -6.39 -8.43 -3.37
C THR A 30 -5.54 -9.60 -3.85
N SER A 31 -5.33 -10.59 -2.99
CA SER A 31 -4.51 -11.77 -3.30
C SER A 31 -5.21 -12.85 -4.13
N LEU A 32 -6.53 -12.74 -4.33
CA LEU A 32 -7.36 -13.75 -4.96
C LEU A 32 -7.99 -13.21 -6.23
N SER A 33 -7.68 -13.87 -7.35
CA SER A 33 -8.08 -13.46 -8.70
C SER A 33 -9.61 -13.41 -8.88
N TYR A 34 -10.36 -14.26 -8.17
CA TYR A 34 -11.83 -14.25 -8.22
C TYR A 34 -12.47 -13.11 -7.42
N LEU A 35 -11.71 -12.47 -6.52
CA LEU A 35 -12.17 -11.32 -5.73
C LEU A 35 -11.88 -9.99 -6.43
N VAL A 36 -11.36 -9.96 -7.65
CA VAL A 36 -11.02 -8.70 -8.33
C VAL A 36 -12.26 -7.83 -8.53
N VAL A 37 -13.42 -8.40 -8.86
CA VAL A 37 -14.67 -7.65 -9.04
C VAL A 37 -15.13 -7.05 -7.70
N GLU A 38 -15.15 -7.84 -6.64
CA GLU A 38 -15.50 -7.35 -5.30
C GLU A 38 -14.47 -6.35 -4.79
N GLY A 39 -13.18 -6.60 -5.04
CA GLY A 39 -12.07 -5.71 -4.71
C GLY A 39 -12.21 -4.36 -5.39
N LYS A 40 -12.55 -4.32 -6.69
CA LYS A 40 -12.82 -3.06 -7.40
C LYS A 40 -13.98 -2.31 -6.76
N ARG A 41 -15.09 -3.00 -6.48
CA ARG A 41 -16.26 -2.40 -5.82
C ARG A 41 -15.92 -1.83 -4.45
N LEU A 42 -15.09 -2.52 -3.66
CA LEU A 42 -14.65 -2.05 -2.34
C LEU A 42 -13.67 -0.87 -2.45
N ALA A 43 -12.76 -0.89 -3.43
CA ALA A 43 -11.82 0.18 -3.70
C ALA A 43 -12.55 1.47 -4.08
N GLU A 44 -13.54 1.38 -4.97
CA GLU A 44 -14.43 2.48 -5.37
C GLU A 44 -15.22 3.04 -4.19
N MET A 45 -15.77 2.17 -3.33
CA MET A 45 -16.53 2.59 -2.15
C MET A 45 -15.67 3.40 -1.15
N ILE A 46 -14.41 3.00 -0.97
CA ILE A 46 -13.48 3.70 -0.09
C ILE A 46 -12.93 4.96 -0.78
N GLY A 47 -12.71 4.91 -2.10
CA GLY A 47 -12.12 5.98 -2.91
C GLY A 47 -10.61 5.81 -3.10
N VAL A 48 -10.12 4.58 -3.17
CA VAL A 48 -8.70 4.25 -3.36
C VAL A 48 -8.50 3.43 -4.64
N GLN A 49 -7.27 3.39 -5.17
CA GLN A 49 -6.96 2.52 -6.30
C GLN A 49 -6.87 1.05 -5.86
N LEU A 50 -7.40 0.15 -6.68
CA LEU A 50 -7.07 -1.26 -6.60
C LEU A 50 -5.79 -1.52 -7.39
N VAL A 51 -4.78 -2.09 -6.75
CA VAL A 51 -3.50 -2.49 -7.36
C VAL A 51 -3.30 -3.99 -7.19
N ASP A 52 -2.59 -4.63 -8.12
CA ASP A 52 -2.33 -6.07 -8.05
C ASP A 52 -1.50 -6.45 -6.83
N CYS A 53 -0.49 -5.63 -6.51
CA CYS A 53 0.31 -5.75 -5.30
C CYS A 53 0.91 -4.39 -4.93
N HIS A 54 1.17 -4.19 -3.64
CA HIS A 54 2.00 -3.06 -3.22
C HIS A 54 3.44 -3.34 -3.65
N GLU A 55 4.01 -2.48 -4.50
CA GLU A 55 5.39 -2.68 -4.96
C GLU A 55 6.40 -2.46 -3.83
N LYS A 56 6.22 -1.39 -3.03
CA LYS A 56 7.13 -1.00 -1.96
C LYS A 56 6.41 -0.36 -0.77
N TYR A 57 6.89 -0.64 0.43
CA TYR A 57 6.51 0.03 1.67
C TYR A 57 7.76 0.55 2.37
N LEU A 58 7.80 1.85 2.67
CA LEU A 58 8.97 2.51 3.26
C LEU A 58 10.29 2.25 2.51
N GLY A 59 10.20 2.06 1.19
CA GLY A 59 11.35 1.80 0.32
C GLY A 59 11.81 0.34 0.25
N LEU A 60 11.10 -0.59 0.89
CA LEU A 60 11.32 -2.04 0.84
C LEU A 60 10.23 -2.73 0.01
N PRO A 61 10.54 -3.77 -0.79
CA PRO A 61 9.53 -4.50 -1.53
C PRO A 61 8.52 -5.19 -0.59
N CYS A 62 7.21 -5.07 -0.84
CA CYS A 62 6.20 -5.72 0.00
C CYS A 62 6.05 -7.21 -0.31
N PHE A 63 6.27 -7.61 -1.56
CA PHE A 63 6.24 -9.01 -1.97
C PHE A 63 7.64 -9.50 -2.32
N THR A 64 8.00 -10.66 -1.79
CA THR A 64 9.35 -11.20 -1.90
C THR A 64 9.25 -12.67 -2.25
N GLY A 65 9.76 -13.06 -3.41
CA GLY A 65 9.94 -14.47 -3.75
C GLY A 65 10.98 -15.14 -2.83
N ARG A 66 11.40 -16.36 -3.17
CA ARG A 66 12.39 -17.11 -2.36
C ARG A 66 13.77 -16.42 -2.26
N SER A 67 14.09 -15.51 -3.19
CA SER A 67 15.38 -14.83 -3.23
C SER A 67 15.39 -13.56 -2.39
N LYS A 68 16.13 -13.60 -1.28
CA LYS A 68 16.45 -12.44 -0.45
C LYS A 68 17.45 -11.48 -1.09
N ARG A 69 18.13 -11.87 -2.18
CA ARG A 69 19.13 -11.01 -2.84
C ARG A 69 18.50 -9.78 -3.49
N ASN A 70 17.39 -9.96 -4.21
CA ASN A 70 16.69 -8.87 -4.89
C ASN A 70 16.07 -7.89 -3.89
N LEU A 71 15.67 -8.38 -2.71
CA LEU A 71 15.15 -7.58 -1.61
C LEU A 71 16.14 -6.50 -1.14
N PHE A 72 17.39 -6.89 -0.89
CA PHE A 72 18.39 -6.01 -0.27
C PHE A 72 19.29 -5.28 -1.27
N SER A 73 19.32 -5.70 -2.54
CA SER A 73 20.09 -5.03 -3.61
C SER A 73 19.83 -3.52 -3.69
N ASN A 74 18.56 -3.13 -3.66
CA ASN A 74 18.16 -1.72 -3.66
C ASN A 74 18.68 -0.91 -2.45
N ILE A 75 18.91 -1.56 -1.31
CA ILE A 75 19.47 -0.89 -0.13
C ILE A 75 20.97 -0.73 -0.31
N THR A 76 21.66 -1.79 -0.73
CA THR A 76 23.11 -1.74 -0.98
C THR A 76 23.46 -0.70 -2.04
N ASP A 77 22.67 -0.60 -3.11
CA ASP A 77 22.91 0.37 -4.20
C ASP A 77 22.76 1.82 -3.70
N ARG A 78 21.74 2.08 -2.87
CA ARG A 78 21.53 3.42 -2.27
C ARG A 78 22.65 3.78 -1.30
N VAL A 79 23.13 2.83 -0.49
CA VAL A 79 24.25 3.05 0.43
C VAL A 79 25.52 3.34 -0.36
N TRP A 80 25.82 2.55 -1.39
CA TRP A 80 26.98 2.78 -2.25
C TRP A 80 26.92 4.12 -2.99
N GLY A 81 25.74 4.53 -3.46
CA GLY A 81 25.55 5.84 -4.09
C GLY A 81 25.80 7.02 -3.15
N ARG A 82 25.60 6.85 -1.83
CA ARG A 82 25.92 7.86 -0.82
C ARG A 82 27.38 7.85 -0.38
N ILE A 83 28.09 6.73 -0.53
CA ILE A 83 29.50 6.59 -0.13
C ILE A 83 30.42 7.07 -1.26
N LYS A 84 30.01 6.89 -2.53
CA LYS A 84 30.82 7.22 -3.72
C LYS A 84 30.51 8.60 -4.33
N GLY A 85 29.51 9.31 -3.81
CA GLY A 85 29.24 10.72 -4.11
C GLY A 85 29.57 11.59 -2.92
#